data_AF-A0A7X7WJ85-F1
#
_entry.id   AF-A0A7X7WJ85-F1
#
_cell.length_a   1.000
_cell.length_b   1.000
_cell.length_c   1.000
_cell.angle_alpha   90.00
_cell.angle_beta   90.00
_cell.angle_gamma   90.00
#
_symmetry.space_group_name_H-M   'P 1'
#
loop_
_entity.id
_entity.type
_entity.pdbx_description
1 polymer ?
#
loop_
_entity_poly.entity_id
_entity_poly.type
_entity_poly.pdbx_seq_one_letter_code
_entity_poly.pdbx_strand_id
1 'polypeptide(L)' 'MGKAHFDIDKAVAYWYEGAKYDMGTAIDILTTGRYPYALFMAHMALEKALKALLVKRTKRHAPRT' A
#
# COMPACT_ATOMS: atom_id res chain seq x y z
N MET A 1 13.38 23.19 -17.71
CA MET A 1 13.33 21.97 -16.88
C MET A 1 11.86 21.59 -16.69
N GLY A 2 11.38 20.56 -17.40
CA GLY A 2 9.97 20.16 -17.37
C GLY A 2 9.61 19.48 -16.05
N LYS A 3 8.51 19.90 -15.41
CA LYS A 3 7.98 19.23 -14.22
C LYS A 3 7.65 17.77 -14.57
N ALA A 4 8.12 16.82 -13.77
CA ALA A 4 7.73 15.42 -13.90
C ALA A 4 6.19 15.33 -13.82
N HIS A 5 5.58 14.76 -14.85
CA HIS A 5 4.14 14.55 -14.89
C HIS A 5 3.76 13.44 -13.89
N PHE A 6 2.73 13.69 -13.08
CA PHE A 6 2.23 12.71 -12.12
C PHE A 6 1.49 11.60 -12.87
N ASP A 7 2.08 10.41 -12.90
CA ASP A 7 1.45 9.22 -13.46
C ASP A 7 0.55 8.56 -12.40
N ILE A 8 -0.76 8.70 -12.60
CA ILE A 8 -1.80 8.21 -11.70
C ILE A 8 -1.79 6.68 -11.66
N ASP A 9 -1.69 6.02 -12.82
CA ASP A 9 -1.78 4.57 -12.91
C ASP A 9 -0.57 3.91 -12.27
N LYS A 10 0.63 4.46 -12.51
CA LYS A 10 1.85 4.04 -11.82
C LYS A 10 1.74 4.23 -10.30
N ALA A 11 1.16 5.34 -9.85
CA ALA A 11 0.99 5.61 -8.43
C ALA A 11 -0.06 4.69 -7.76
N VAL A 12 -1.18 4.41 -8.44
CA VAL A 12 -2.17 3.42 -7.98
C VAL A 12 -1.54 2.04 -7.89
N ALA A 13 -0.82 1.62 -8.94
CA ALA A 13 -0.14 0.32 -8.97
C ALA A 13 0.89 0.21 -7.84
N TYR A 14 1.72 1.23 -7.61
CA TYR A 14 2.70 1.25 -6.53
C TYR A 14 2.06 0.94 -5.16
N TRP A 15 0.97 1.63 -4.82
CA TRP A 15 0.28 1.40 -3.55
C TRP A 15 -0.44 0.05 -3.51
N TYR A 16 -1.10 -0.35 -4.60
CA TYR A 16 -1.89 -1.57 -4.63
C TYR A 16 -1.02 -2.84 -4.61
N GLU A 17 0.07 -2.86 -5.37
CA GLU A 17 1.03 -3.97 -5.35
C GLU A 17 1.72 -4.08 -3.99
N GLY A 18 2.10 -2.93 -3.39
CA GLY A 18 2.63 -2.91 -2.03
C GLY A 18 1.63 -3.45 -0.99
N ALA A 19 0.34 -3.11 -1.12
CA ALA A 19 -0.70 -3.64 -0.24
C ALA A 19 -0.83 -5.16 -0.32
N LYS A 20 -0.82 -5.72 -1.54
CA LYS A 20 -0.86 -7.18 -1.75
C LYS A 20 0.36 -7.87 -1.17
N TYR A 21 1.55 -7.30 -1.39
CA TYR A 21 2.80 -7.83 -0.83
C TYR A 21 2.79 -7.85 0.71
N ASP A 22 2.38 -6.75 1.34
CA ASP A 22 2.30 -6.66 2.79
C ASP A 22 1.27 -7.63 3.37
N MET A 23 0.14 -7.83 2.69
CA MET A 23 -0.87 -8.79 3.12
C MET A 23 -0.35 -10.23 3.01
N GLY A 24 0.38 -10.58 1.94
CA GLY A 24 1.06 -11.87 1.84
C GLY A 24 2.04 -12.08 2.99
N THR A 25 2.86 -11.07 3.30
CA THR A 25 3.78 -11.12 4.45
C THR A 25 3.03 -11.27 5.78
N ALA A 26 1.88 -10.61 5.94
CA ALA A 26 1.05 -10.74 7.15
C ALA A 26 0.55 -12.18 7.33
N ILE A 27 0.13 -12.83 6.24
CA ILE A 27 -0.30 -14.24 6.24
C ILE A 27 0.87 -15.15 6.60
N ASP A 28 2.05 -14.96 6.00
CA ASP A 28 3.23 -15.76 6.31
C ASP A 28 3.61 -15.64 7.79
N ILE A 29 3.66 -14.41 8.33
CA ILE A 29 3.98 -14.18 9.75
C ILE A 29 2.91 -14.79 10.66
N LEU A 30 1.63 -14.75 10.27
CA LEU A 30 0.55 -15.37 11.03
C LEU A 30 0.80 -16.86 11.25
N THR A 31 1.31 -17.58 10.23
CA THR A 31 1.65 -19.02 10.37
C THR A 31 2.76 -19.30 11.37
N THR A 32 3.60 -18.32 11.69
CA THR A 32 4.69 -18.44 12.67
C THR A 32 4.26 -18.19 14.12
N GLY A 33 2.98 -17.83 14.35
CA GLY A 33 2.45 -17.48 15.67
C GLY A 33 2.87 -16.10 16.19
N ARG A 34 3.56 -15.29 15.38
CA ARG A 34 3.99 -13.93 15.72
C ARG A 34 2.86 -12.91 15.51
N TYR A 35 1.77 -13.08 16.25
CA TYR A 35 0.51 -12.35 16.01
C TYR A 35 0.63 -10.81 16.01
N PRO A 36 1.39 -10.16 16.92
CA PRO A 36 1.53 -8.70 16.86
C PRO A 36 2.19 -8.21 15.56
N TYR A 37 3.15 -8.97 15.02
CA TYR A 37 3.81 -8.65 13.76
C TYR A 37 2.91 -8.94 12.56
N ALA A 38 2.12 -10.01 12.60
CA ALA A 38 1.11 -10.27 11.58
C ALA A 38 0.08 -9.14 11.51
N LEU A 39 -0.41 -8.67 12.66
CA LEU A 39 -1.33 -7.54 12.75
C LEU A 39 -0.70 -6.25 12.22
N PHE A 40 0.55 -5.97 12.56
CA PHE A 40 1.29 -4.81 12.05
C PHE A 40 1.38 -4.84 10.52
N MET A 41 1.73 -5.98 9.93
CA MET A 41 1.80 -6.11 8.46
C MET A 41 0.42 -5.98 7.80
N ALA A 42 -0.63 -6.55 8.40
CA ALA A 42 -2.00 -6.39 7.91
C ALA A 42 -2.45 -4.92 7.95
N HIS A 43 -2.07 -4.18 8.99
CA HIS A 43 -2.31 -2.74 9.08
C HIS A 43 -1.61 -1.97 7.94
N MET A 44 -0.34 -2.27 7.67
CA MET A 44 0.40 -1.65 6.55
C MET A 44 -0.26 -1.95 5.20
N ALA A 45 -0.72 -3.19 4.99
CA ALA A 45 -1.45 -3.58 3.79
C ALA A 45 -2.74 -2.77 3.60
N LEU A 46 -3.54 -2.64 4.67
CA LEU A 46 -4.78 -1.87 4.66
C LEU A 46 -4.53 -0.40 4.32
N GLU A 47 -3.55 0.22 4.96
CA GLU A 47 -3.18 1.62 4.70
C GLU A 47 -2.81 1.83 3.22
N LYS A 48 -1.96 0.97 2.66
CA LYS A 48 -1.56 1.04 1.25
C LYS A 48 -2.74 0.83 0.31
N ALA A 49 -3.66 -0.08 0.61
CA ALA A 49 -4.87 -0.28 -0.19
C ALA A 49 -5.76 0.98 -0.21
N LEU A 50 -5.92 1.64 0.95
CA LEU A 50 -6.63 2.91 1.05
C LEU A 50 -5.92 4.03 0.28
N LYS A 51 -4.58 4.09 0.34
CA LYS A 51 -3.77 5.05 -0.45
C LYS A 51 -3.95 4.82 -1.95
N ALA A 52 -3.98 3.57 -2.42
CA ALA A 52 -4.28 3.26 -3.82
C ALA A 52 -5.67 3.77 -4.24
N LEU A 53 -6.68 3.54 -3.40
CA LEU A 53 -8.05 4.02 -3.65
C LEU A 53 -8.12 5.55 -3.66
N LEU A 54 -7.43 6.21 -2.73
CA LEU A 54 -7.37 7.67 -2.66
C LEU A 54 -6.77 8.27 -3.93
N VAL A 55 -5.63 7.74 -4.41
CA VAL A 55 -5.00 8.21 -5.65
C VAL A 55 -5.94 7.99 -6.83
N LYS A 56 -6.54 6.80 -6.95
CA LYS A 56 -7.47 6.45 -8.03
C LYS A 56 -8.68 7.40 -8.08
N ARG A 57 -9.21 7.79 -6.92
CA ARG A 57 -10.40 8.66 -6.82
C ARG A 57 -10.09 10.13 -6.99
N THR A 58 -8.98 10.61 -6.41
CA THR A 58 -8.68 12.04 -6.33
C THR A 58 -7.72 12.53 -7.41
N LYS A 59 -7.02 11.62 -8.10
CA LYS A 59 -5.93 11.94 -9.05
C LYS A 59 -4.82 12.80 -8.40
N ARG A 60 -4.66 12.70 -7.09
CA ARG A 60 -3.63 13.37 -6.29
C ARG A 60 -2.75 12.33 -5.61
N HIS A 61 -1.54 12.73 -5.21
CA HIS A 61 -0.67 11.87 -4.41
C HIS A 61 -1.34 11.51 -3.07
N ALA A 62 -1.22 10.25 -2.68
CA ALA A 62 -1.51 9.85 -1.31
C ALA A 62 -0.47 10.42 -0.33
N PRO A 63 -0.83 10.61 0.96
CA PRO A 63 0.11 10.97 2.02
C PRO A 63 1.28 9.97 2.09
N ARG A 64 2.49 10.47 2.36
CA ARG A 64 3.72 9.64 2.44
C ARG A 64 4.03 9.11 3.84
N THR A 65 3.18 9.40 4.81
CA THR A 65 3.30 9.01 6.21
C THR A 65 2.30 7.93 6.54
#